data_AF-A0A0A7A2H5-F1
#
_entry.id   AF-A0A0A7A2H5-F1
#
_cell.length_a   1.000
_cell.length_b   1.000
_cell.length_c   1.000
_cell.angle_alpha   90.00
_cell.angle_beta   90.00
_cell.angle_gamma   90.00
#
_symmetry.space_group_name_H-M   'P 1'
#
loop_
_entity.id
_entity.type
_entity.pdbx_description
1 polymer ?
#
loop_
_entity_poly.entity_id
_entity_poly.type
_entity_poly.pdbx_seq_one_letter_code
_entity_poly.pdbx_strand_id
1 'polypeptide(L)'
;MSDDGVFTCPTYNINGTDYTNVGDALAAIDTSFEDALLWDENANGGTGAFSASHGKNDSKITNVLAGAVTETSTDAINGGQLHSLSSNIANYFGGDASVGDDGTFTGPTYNINGTDYTNVGDALTAIDTSFDASLEDALLWDADAGENGAFSAAHGKDKTASVITNVANGAISSTSSDAVNGSQLYTTNQYIVDALGGDAEVNADGTITAPTYTIANAEYNNVGDALDALDDNALLWDETANGGAGAYNASHDGKDSIITNVANGSISEDSTDAVNGSQLNATNMMIEQNSQIINQLAGNTDATYIEENGAGINYVRTNDNGLAFNDASASGVGATAVGYNAVASGASSVAIGQNSSSTVDTGIALGSSSVSSRVIAKGSRDTSVTENGVAIGYGTTDGELLGALSIGDDGKYRQIINVADGSEAHDAVTVRQLQNAIGAVATTPTKYYHANSTAENSLAVGEDSLAMGAKTVVNGNAGIGIGLNTLVLADAINGIAIGSNARANHANSIAMGNGSQTTRGAHRLQHGRTVELCR
;
A
#
# COMPACT_ATOMS: atom_id res chain seq x y z
N MET A 1 -60.26 17.58 -175.87
CA MET A 1 -60.56 18.48 -177.00
C MET A 1 -61.41 17.69 -177.98
N SER A 2 -62.67 18.07 -178.16
CA SER A 2 -63.58 17.61 -179.22
C SER A 2 -63.78 18.73 -180.24
N ASP A 3 -64.25 18.38 -181.44
CA ASP A 3 -64.35 19.23 -182.65
C ASP A 3 -65.25 20.50 -182.50
N ASP A 4 -65.74 20.80 -181.29
CA ASP A 4 -66.54 21.96 -180.89
C ASP A 4 -65.84 22.89 -179.85
N GLY A 5 -64.58 22.61 -179.47
CA GLY A 5 -63.75 23.57 -178.74
C GLY A 5 -64.01 23.71 -177.24
N VAL A 6 -64.71 22.77 -176.59
CA VAL A 6 -64.93 22.79 -175.12
C VAL A 6 -63.89 21.91 -174.39
N PHE A 7 -63.25 22.46 -173.35
CA PHE A 7 -62.36 21.74 -172.43
C PHE A 7 -63.13 21.28 -171.18
N THR A 8 -63.04 19.98 -170.84
CA THR A 8 -63.47 19.44 -169.54
C THR A 8 -62.31 19.51 -168.53
N CYS A 9 -62.54 20.11 -167.36
CA CYS A 9 -61.53 20.24 -166.28
C CYS A 9 -61.20 18.89 -165.60
N PRO A 10 -59.96 18.70 -165.10
CA PRO A 10 -59.56 17.50 -164.34
C PRO A 10 -60.11 17.47 -162.90
N THR A 11 -60.28 16.26 -162.35
CA THR A 11 -60.63 15.95 -160.95
C THR A 11 -59.43 15.40 -160.16
N TYR A 12 -59.34 15.69 -158.86
CA TYR A 12 -58.26 15.31 -157.93
C TYR A 12 -58.82 14.54 -156.71
N ASN A 13 -58.34 13.34 -156.40
CA ASN A 13 -58.80 12.55 -155.25
C ASN A 13 -57.83 12.69 -154.05
N ILE A 14 -58.31 13.20 -152.91
CA ILE A 14 -57.56 13.26 -151.64
C ILE A 14 -58.36 12.51 -150.57
N ASN A 15 -57.75 11.50 -149.94
CA ASN A 15 -58.38 10.63 -148.92
C ASN A 15 -59.77 10.09 -149.31
N GLY A 16 -59.96 9.74 -150.59
CA GLY A 16 -61.20 9.15 -151.09
C GLY A 16 -62.28 10.15 -151.52
N THR A 17 -62.03 11.46 -151.44
CA THR A 17 -62.97 12.50 -151.90
C THR A 17 -62.46 13.18 -153.18
N ASP A 18 -63.31 13.29 -154.21
CA ASP A 18 -62.98 13.92 -155.50
C ASP A 18 -63.25 15.43 -155.49
N TYR A 19 -62.23 16.21 -155.83
CA TYR A 19 -62.28 17.67 -155.93
C TYR A 19 -62.13 18.10 -157.39
N THR A 20 -63.02 18.98 -157.87
CA THR A 20 -63.02 19.47 -159.27
C THR A 20 -62.12 20.70 -159.48
N ASN A 21 -61.35 21.10 -158.45
CA ASN A 21 -60.54 22.31 -158.38
C ASN A 21 -59.32 22.07 -157.46
N VAL A 22 -58.14 22.50 -157.91
CA VAL A 22 -56.86 22.35 -157.18
C VAL A 22 -56.89 23.01 -155.81
N GLY A 23 -57.51 24.19 -155.66
CA GLY A 23 -57.58 24.92 -154.39
C GLY A 23 -58.33 24.15 -153.31
N ASP A 24 -59.46 23.52 -153.65
CA ASP A 24 -60.24 22.72 -152.69
C ASP A 24 -59.51 21.43 -152.34
N ALA A 25 -58.81 20.83 -153.29
CA ALA A 25 -57.95 19.66 -153.04
C ALA A 25 -56.77 20.00 -152.10
N LEU A 26 -56.17 21.19 -152.24
CA LEU A 26 -55.07 21.63 -151.39
C LEU A 26 -55.54 21.96 -149.95
N ALA A 27 -56.71 22.59 -149.80
CA ALA A 27 -57.30 22.87 -148.48
C ALA A 27 -57.65 21.58 -147.71
N ALA A 28 -58.08 20.53 -148.41
CA ALA A 28 -58.33 19.23 -147.81
C ALA A 28 -57.04 18.54 -147.32
N ILE A 29 -55.93 18.70 -148.03
CA ILE A 29 -54.61 18.26 -147.56
C ILE A 29 -54.21 19.02 -146.28
N ASP A 30 -54.46 20.33 -146.20
CA ASP A 30 -54.11 21.15 -145.04
C ASP A 30 -54.84 20.70 -143.75
N THR A 31 -56.14 20.36 -143.86
CA THR A 31 -56.91 19.80 -142.74
C THR A 31 -56.50 18.37 -142.34
N SER A 32 -55.79 17.65 -143.20
CA SER A 32 -55.34 16.28 -142.88
C SER A 32 -54.15 16.23 -141.91
N PHE A 33 -53.59 17.38 -141.54
CA PHE A 33 -52.52 17.50 -140.55
C PHE A 33 -53.00 17.71 -139.11
N GLU A 34 -54.30 17.92 -138.84
CA GLU A 34 -54.80 18.14 -137.47
C GLU A 34 -54.62 16.93 -136.54
N ASP A 35 -54.56 15.72 -137.09
CA ASP A 35 -54.34 14.47 -136.34
C ASP A 35 -52.87 14.02 -136.34
N ALA A 36 -51.95 14.83 -136.88
CA ALA A 36 -50.53 14.52 -136.93
C ALA A 36 -49.78 15.03 -135.68
N LEU A 37 -48.73 14.32 -135.26
CA LEU A 37 -47.75 14.86 -134.32
C LEU A 37 -46.91 15.93 -135.04
N LEU A 38 -47.24 17.18 -134.78
CA LEU A 38 -46.57 18.33 -135.42
C LEU A 38 -45.51 18.91 -134.51
N TRP A 39 -44.46 19.46 -135.12
CA TRP A 39 -43.47 20.25 -134.43
C TRP A 39 -44.08 21.61 -134.05
N ASP A 40 -44.09 21.93 -132.76
CA ASP A 40 -44.44 23.24 -132.22
C ASP A 40 -43.17 23.95 -131.78
N GLU A 41 -42.76 25.00 -132.50
CA GLU A 41 -41.56 25.79 -132.21
C GLU A 41 -41.61 26.50 -130.86
N ASN A 42 -42.81 26.74 -130.31
CA ASN A 42 -42.99 27.41 -129.02
C ASN A 42 -43.01 26.43 -127.84
N ALA A 43 -43.14 25.13 -128.11
CA ALA A 43 -43.09 24.09 -127.08
C ALA A 43 -41.69 23.98 -126.45
N ASN A 44 -41.61 23.30 -125.29
CA ASN A 44 -40.37 23.13 -124.51
C ASN A 44 -39.60 24.44 -124.27
N GLY A 45 -40.31 25.48 -123.80
CA GLY A 45 -39.72 26.78 -123.49
C GLY A 45 -39.14 27.53 -124.71
N GLY A 46 -39.70 27.33 -125.90
CA GLY A 46 -39.29 28.02 -127.13
C GLY A 46 -38.10 27.39 -127.86
N THR A 47 -37.73 26.15 -127.51
CA THR A 47 -36.70 25.36 -128.24
C THR A 47 -37.31 24.42 -129.28
N GLY A 48 -38.64 24.36 -129.31
CA GLY A 48 -39.42 23.50 -130.17
C GLY A 48 -39.47 22.04 -129.71
N ALA A 49 -40.62 21.41 -129.88
CA ALA A 49 -40.82 19.99 -129.63
C ALA A 49 -41.98 19.45 -130.48
N PHE A 50 -42.05 18.14 -130.67
CA PHE A 50 -43.28 17.52 -131.17
C PHE A 50 -44.39 17.68 -130.11
N SER A 51 -45.50 18.29 -130.49
CA SER A 51 -46.65 18.47 -129.61
C SER A 51 -47.61 17.29 -129.75
N ALA A 52 -47.95 16.67 -128.63
CA ALA A 52 -49.01 15.66 -128.54
C ALA A 52 -50.37 16.26 -128.14
N SER A 53 -50.54 17.59 -128.20
CA SER A 53 -51.81 18.21 -127.89
C SER A 53 -52.81 17.99 -129.02
N HIS A 54 -54.03 17.54 -128.70
CA HIS A 54 -55.17 17.52 -129.63
C HIS A 54 -56.17 18.58 -129.16
N GLY A 55 -56.29 19.68 -129.92
CA GLY A 55 -56.95 20.89 -129.45
C GLY A 55 -56.16 21.62 -128.35
N LYS A 56 -56.78 21.88 -127.21
CA LYS A 56 -56.17 22.64 -126.09
C LYS A 56 -55.66 21.78 -124.92
N ASN A 57 -55.74 20.45 -125.03
CA ASN A 57 -55.36 19.54 -123.95
C ASN A 57 -54.20 18.66 -124.41
N ASP A 58 -53.31 18.35 -123.46
CA ASP A 58 -52.26 17.35 -123.68
C ASP A 58 -52.89 15.96 -123.82
N SER A 59 -52.48 15.24 -124.86
CA SER A 59 -52.98 13.88 -125.10
C SER A 59 -52.00 12.84 -124.59
N LYS A 60 -52.52 11.64 -124.31
CA LYS A 60 -51.68 10.47 -124.05
C LYS A 60 -51.00 10.04 -125.35
N ILE A 61 -49.69 9.82 -125.30
CA ILE A 61 -49.00 9.02 -126.30
C ILE A 61 -49.05 7.57 -125.82
N THR A 62 -49.93 6.77 -126.42
CA THR A 62 -50.08 5.35 -126.10
C THR A 62 -49.47 4.47 -127.18
N ASN A 63 -49.37 3.15 -126.93
CA ASN A 63 -48.67 2.19 -127.78
C ASN A 63 -47.16 2.49 -127.96
N VAL A 64 -46.56 3.17 -126.98
CA VAL A 64 -45.11 3.37 -126.91
C VAL A 64 -44.45 2.05 -126.52
N LEU A 65 -43.65 1.49 -127.44
CA LEU A 65 -42.78 0.34 -127.13
C LEU A 65 -41.84 0.70 -125.96
N ALA A 66 -41.50 -0.28 -125.13
CA ALA A 66 -40.58 -0.04 -124.02
C ALA A 66 -39.22 0.45 -124.55
N GLY A 67 -38.85 1.69 -124.23
CA GLY A 67 -37.58 2.28 -124.64
C GLY A 67 -36.40 1.60 -123.99
N ALA A 68 -35.20 1.68 -124.58
CA ALA A 68 -34.01 1.17 -123.90
C ALA A 68 -33.73 1.97 -122.60
N VAL A 69 -33.50 1.29 -121.47
CA VAL A 69 -33.10 1.93 -120.21
C VAL A 69 -31.58 1.86 -120.09
N THR A 70 -30.89 2.78 -120.77
CA THR A 70 -29.43 2.92 -120.76
C THR A 70 -29.05 4.38 -120.56
N GLU A 71 -27.82 4.63 -120.11
CA GLU A 71 -27.33 6.00 -119.77
C GLU A 71 -27.48 7.01 -120.92
N THR A 72 -27.38 6.56 -122.18
CA THR A 72 -27.42 7.41 -123.37
C THR A 72 -28.74 7.33 -124.15
N SER A 73 -29.75 6.64 -123.62
CA SER A 73 -31.01 6.44 -124.35
C SER A 73 -31.76 7.75 -124.52
N THR A 74 -32.27 7.97 -125.72
CA THR A 74 -33.21 9.06 -126.04
C THR A 74 -34.61 8.52 -126.33
N ASP A 75 -34.86 7.23 -126.08
CA ASP A 75 -36.16 6.60 -126.28
C ASP A 75 -37.16 7.09 -125.22
N ALA A 76 -38.42 7.27 -125.61
CA ALA A 76 -39.48 7.51 -124.65
C ALA A 76 -39.70 6.24 -123.79
N ILE A 77 -39.81 6.42 -122.47
CA ILE A 77 -40.19 5.33 -121.56
C ILE A 77 -41.71 5.23 -121.44
N ASN A 78 -42.23 4.02 -121.28
CA ASN A 78 -43.66 3.80 -121.05
C ASN A 78 -43.98 3.51 -119.58
N GLY A 79 -45.28 3.54 -119.24
CA GLY A 79 -45.75 3.32 -117.87
C GLY A 79 -45.39 1.94 -117.31
N GLY A 80 -45.26 0.91 -118.16
CA GLY A 80 -44.85 -0.43 -117.73
C GLY A 80 -43.42 -0.48 -117.18
N GLN A 81 -42.51 0.32 -117.76
CA GLN A 81 -41.13 0.42 -117.29
C GLN A 81 -41.05 1.15 -115.94
N LEU A 82 -41.77 2.27 -115.79
CA LEU A 82 -41.81 3.00 -114.52
C LEU A 82 -42.51 2.20 -113.42
N HIS A 83 -43.59 1.48 -113.75
CA HIS A 83 -44.29 0.60 -112.81
C HIS A 83 -43.39 -0.57 -112.38
N SER A 84 -42.62 -1.16 -113.30
CA SER A 84 -41.65 -2.23 -112.97
C SER A 84 -40.55 -1.71 -112.04
N LEU A 85 -40.02 -0.50 -112.29
CA LEU A 85 -39.06 0.14 -111.39
C LEU A 85 -39.67 0.39 -109.99
N SER A 86 -40.88 0.95 -109.94
CA SER A 86 -41.58 1.25 -108.69
C SER A 86 -41.89 -0.05 -107.90
N SER A 87 -42.28 -1.12 -108.58
CA SER A 87 -42.53 -2.45 -107.98
C SER A 87 -41.25 -3.07 -107.41
N ASN A 88 -40.11 -2.89 -108.10
CA ASN A 88 -38.82 -3.34 -107.57
C ASN A 88 -38.43 -2.56 -106.30
N ILE A 89 -38.66 -1.25 -106.26
CA ILE A 89 -38.43 -0.42 -105.06
C ILE A 89 -39.31 -0.89 -103.90
N ALA A 90 -40.60 -1.18 -104.16
CA ALA A 90 -41.51 -1.73 -103.16
C ALA A 90 -41.01 -3.09 -102.61
N ASN A 91 -40.58 -4.01 -103.48
CA ASN A 91 -40.01 -5.29 -103.08
C ASN A 91 -38.72 -5.15 -102.26
N TYR A 92 -37.87 -4.16 -102.57
CA TYR A 92 -36.65 -3.91 -101.80
C TYR A 92 -36.93 -3.38 -100.40
N PHE A 93 -37.96 -2.56 -100.21
CA PHE A 93 -38.38 -2.17 -98.87
C PHE A 93 -39.10 -3.30 -98.14
N GLY A 94 -39.84 -4.16 -98.84
CA GLY A 94 -40.67 -5.16 -98.18
C GLY A 94 -41.70 -4.48 -97.26
N GLY A 95 -42.02 -5.09 -96.12
CA GLY A 95 -42.93 -4.49 -95.13
C GLY A 95 -44.29 -4.08 -95.73
N ASP A 96 -44.84 -4.89 -96.63
CA ASP A 96 -46.08 -4.59 -97.36
C ASP A 96 -46.06 -3.30 -98.23
N ALA A 97 -44.88 -2.75 -98.53
CA ALA A 97 -44.75 -1.71 -99.54
C ALA A 97 -45.27 -2.22 -100.90
N SER A 98 -46.00 -1.38 -101.62
CA SER A 98 -46.70 -1.81 -102.83
C SER A 98 -46.90 -0.66 -103.83
N VAL A 99 -47.20 -1.02 -105.08
CA VAL A 99 -47.61 -0.08 -106.13
C VAL A 99 -49.01 -0.48 -106.59
N GLY A 100 -49.96 0.44 -106.48
CA GLY A 100 -51.33 0.22 -106.94
C GLY A 100 -51.44 0.26 -108.47
N ASP A 101 -52.55 -0.25 -109.02
CA ASP A 101 -52.83 -0.27 -110.46
C ASP A 101 -52.86 1.15 -111.11
N ASP A 102 -53.04 2.19 -110.29
CA ASP A 102 -53.02 3.60 -110.67
C ASP A 102 -51.61 4.23 -110.63
N GLY A 103 -50.60 3.47 -110.22
CA GLY A 103 -49.22 3.92 -110.04
C GLY A 103 -48.93 4.54 -108.67
N THR A 104 -49.89 4.56 -107.73
CA THR A 104 -49.67 5.09 -106.38
C THR A 104 -48.75 4.18 -105.57
N PHE A 105 -47.69 4.76 -104.99
CA PHE A 105 -46.74 4.03 -104.14
C PHE A 105 -47.18 4.07 -102.67
N THR A 106 -47.34 2.91 -102.04
CA THR A 106 -47.56 2.76 -100.58
C THR A 106 -46.25 2.33 -99.94
N GLY A 107 -45.77 3.10 -98.97
CA GLY A 107 -44.52 2.81 -98.24
C GLY A 107 -44.60 1.56 -97.35
N PRO A 108 -43.46 1.07 -96.85
CA PRO A 108 -43.41 -0.10 -95.98
C PRO A 108 -44.01 0.20 -94.61
N THR A 109 -44.41 -0.83 -93.89
CA THR A 109 -44.75 -0.83 -92.46
C THR A 109 -43.88 -1.87 -91.77
N TYR A 110 -43.05 -1.43 -90.82
CA TYR A 110 -42.21 -2.31 -90.00
C TYR A 110 -42.69 -2.29 -88.55
N ASN A 111 -42.99 -3.46 -87.97
CA ASN A 111 -43.36 -3.57 -86.56
C ASN A 111 -42.11 -3.82 -85.70
N ILE A 112 -41.79 -2.89 -84.80
CA ILE A 112 -40.66 -3.01 -83.87
C ILE A 112 -41.19 -2.86 -82.45
N ASN A 113 -41.02 -3.91 -81.64
CA ASN A 113 -41.50 -3.99 -80.25
C ASN A 113 -42.99 -3.61 -80.08
N GLY A 114 -43.84 -4.00 -81.05
CA GLY A 114 -45.29 -3.74 -81.01
C GLY A 114 -45.72 -2.37 -81.54
N THR A 115 -44.81 -1.52 -82.05
CA THR A 115 -45.12 -0.24 -82.70
C THR A 115 -44.83 -0.28 -84.20
N ASP A 116 -45.73 0.26 -85.03
CA ASP A 116 -45.60 0.30 -86.49
C ASP A 116 -44.87 1.57 -86.98
N TYR A 117 -43.89 1.38 -87.87
CA TYR A 117 -43.09 2.45 -88.47
C TYR A 117 -43.22 2.43 -90.00
N THR A 118 -43.63 3.55 -90.61
CA THR A 118 -44.00 3.61 -92.03
C THR A 118 -42.87 4.05 -92.97
N ASN A 119 -41.64 4.15 -92.46
CA ASN A 119 -40.44 4.42 -93.24
C ASN A 119 -39.21 3.78 -92.59
N VAL A 120 -38.14 3.60 -93.38
CA VAL A 120 -36.90 2.92 -92.94
C VAL A 120 -36.15 3.72 -91.87
N GLY A 121 -36.13 5.05 -91.95
CA GLY A 121 -35.38 5.90 -91.03
C GLY A 121 -35.88 5.77 -89.59
N ASP A 122 -37.18 5.95 -89.39
CA ASP A 122 -37.80 5.86 -88.06
C ASP A 122 -37.71 4.44 -87.49
N ALA A 123 -37.85 3.42 -88.35
CA ALA A 123 -37.68 2.03 -87.96
C ALA A 123 -36.25 1.74 -87.46
N LEU A 124 -35.22 2.24 -88.15
CA LEU A 124 -33.83 2.07 -87.72
C LEU A 124 -33.55 2.84 -86.42
N THR A 125 -34.08 4.05 -86.24
CA THR A 125 -33.96 4.80 -84.97
C THR A 125 -34.64 4.07 -83.81
N ALA A 126 -35.82 3.47 -84.05
CA ALA A 126 -36.51 2.69 -83.04
C ALA A 126 -35.72 1.44 -82.62
N ILE A 127 -35.09 0.76 -83.59
CA ILE A 127 -34.18 -0.37 -83.32
C ILE A 127 -33.00 0.10 -82.46
N ASP A 128 -32.31 1.18 -82.85
CA ASP A 128 -31.16 1.75 -82.13
C ASP A 128 -31.51 2.09 -80.67
N THR A 129 -32.63 2.78 -80.46
CA THR A 129 -33.10 3.17 -79.13
C THR A 129 -33.52 1.93 -78.29
N SER A 130 -34.09 0.91 -78.93
CA SER A 130 -34.48 -0.33 -78.25
C SER A 130 -33.30 -1.12 -77.72
N PHE A 131 -32.14 -1.05 -78.39
CA PHE A 131 -30.91 -1.66 -77.91
C PHE A 131 -30.38 -0.93 -76.68
N ASP A 132 -30.34 0.41 -76.69
CA ASP A 132 -29.88 1.20 -75.54
C ASP A 132 -30.70 0.94 -74.27
N ALA A 133 -32.03 0.92 -74.38
CA ALA A 133 -32.90 0.69 -73.22
C ALA A 133 -32.73 -0.72 -72.62
N SER A 134 -32.40 -1.73 -73.43
CA SER A 134 -32.21 -3.10 -72.97
C SER A 134 -30.92 -3.31 -72.17
N LEU A 135 -29.94 -2.41 -72.32
CA LEU A 135 -28.64 -2.50 -71.67
C LEU A 135 -28.58 -1.79 -70.32
N GLU A 136 -29.55 -0.93 -69.98
CA GLU A 136 -29.56 -0.15 -68.73
C GLU A 136 -29.60 -1.00 -67.44
N ASP A 137 -30.21 -2.20 -67.50
CA ASP A 137 -30.34 -3.10 -66.35
C ASP A 137 -29.23 -4.16 -66.25
N ALA A 138 -28.27 -4.16 -67.18
CA ALA A 138 -27.18 -5.13 -67.19
C ALA A 138 -25.99 -4.68 -66.32
N LEU A 139 -25.30 -5.65 -65.68
CA LEU A 139 -23.95 -5.43 -65.15
C LEU A 139 -22.97 -5.37 -66.32
N LEU A 140 -22.64 -4.15 -66.75
CA LEU A 140 -21.81 -3.90 -67.91
C LEU A 140 -20.34 -3.74 -67.54
N TRP A 141 -19.47 -4.12 -68.47
CA TRP A 141 -18.06 -3.79 -68.39
C TRP A 141 -17.86 -2.29 -68.65
N ASP A 142 -17.24 -1.62 -67.69
CA ASP A 142 -16.84 -0.23 -67.76
C ASP A 142 -15.32 -0.18 -67.92
N ALA A 143 -14.85 0.20 -69.12
CA ALA A 143 -13.44 0.27 -69.45
C ALA A 143 -12.70 1.37 -68.65
N ASP A 144 -13.45 2.35 -68.13
CA ASP A 144 -12.91 3.47 -67.35
C ASP A 144 -12.97 3.19 -65.83
N ALA A 145 -13.60 2.08 -65.42
CA ALA A 145 -13.64 1.65 -64.02
C ALA A 145 -12.30 1.04 -63.58
N GLY A 146 -11.41 1.88 -63.04
CA GLY A 146 -10.09 1.50 -62.55
C GLY A 146 -9.04 1.38 -63.66
N GLU A 147 -7.85 0.85 -63.35
CA GLU A 147 -6.70 0.85 -64.29
C GLU A 147 -6.83 -0.12 -65.47
N ASN A 148 -7.67 -1.16 -65.37
CA ASN A 148 -7.85 -2.18 -66.41
C ASN A 148 -9.31 -2.36 -66.86
N GLY A 149 -10.21 -1.46 -66.45
CA GLY A 149 -11.66 -1.66 -66.55
C GLY A 149 -12.20 -2.69 -65.54
N ALA A 150 -13.50 -2.64 -65.28
CA ALA A 150 -14.19 -3.56 -64.38
C ALA A 150 -15.67 -3.67 -64.72
N PHE A 151 -16.34 -4.72 -64.24
CA PHE A 151 -17.81 -4.73 -64.22
C PHE A 151 -18.31 -3.65 -63.26
N SER A 152 -19.19 -2.78 -63.75
CA SER A 152 -19.77 -1.69 -62.97
C SER A 152 -21.08 -2.13 -62.33
N ALA A 153 -21.15 -2.07 -61.00
CA ALA A 153 -22.38 -2.21 -60.23
C ALA A 153 -23.16 -0.88 -60.10
N ALA A 154 -22.82 0.12 -60.92
CA ALA A 154 -23.57 1.36 -61.00
C ALA A 154 -24.89 1.14 -61.75
N HIS A 155 -26.01 1.62 -61.20
CA HIS A 155 -27.32 1.55 -61.85
C HIS A 155 -27.98 2.92 -61.89
N GLY A 156 -28.84 3.12 -62.88
CA GLY A 156 -29.57 4.36 -63.11
C GLY A 156 -28.74 5.48 -63.72
N LYS A 157 -29.42 6.60 -64.01
CA LYS A 157 -28.85 7.76 -64.72
C LYS A 157 -27.69 8.42 -63.97
N ASP A 158 -27.73 8.36 -62.65
CA ASP A 158 -26.72 8.97 -61.77
C ASP A 158 -25.51 8.04 -61.53
N LYS A 159 -25.51 6.83 -62.14
CA LYS A 159 -24.46 5.81 -61.99
C LYS A 159 -24.11 5.54 -60.51
N THR A 160 -25.12 5.38 -59.67
CA THR A 160 -24.92 5.13 -58.23
C THR A 160 -24.55 3.67 -57.98
N ALA A 161 -23.53 3.44 -57.15
CA ALA A 161 -23.15 2.10 -56.71
C ALA A 161 -24.35 1.39 -56.06
N SER A 162 -24.66 0.20 -56.58
CA SER A 162 -25.83 -0.57 -56.17
C SER A 162 -25.43 -1.88 -55.49
N VAL A 163 -26.34 -2.40 -54.67
CA VAL A 163 -26.13 -3.68 -53.97
C VAL A 163 -26.26 -4.82 -54.97
N ILE A 164 -25.26 -5.70 -55.02
CA ILE A 164 -25.38 -7.00 -55.67
C ILE A 164 -25.88 -7.99 -54.62
N THR A 165 -27.14 -8.41 -54.75
CA THR A 165 -27.79 -9.36 -53.83
C THR A 165 -28.00 -10.73 -54.49
N ASN A 166 -28.44 -11.72 -53.73
CA ASN A 166 -28.55 -13.13 -54.14
C ASN A 166 -27.21 -13.77 -54.56
N VAL A 167 -26.10 -13.26 -54.03
CA VAL A 167 -24.76 -13.83 -54.19
C VAL A 167 -24.64 -15.06 -53.29
N ALA A 168 -24.41 -16.24 -53.88
CA ALA A 168 -24.13 -17.46 -53.13
C ALA A 168 -22.82 -17.33 -52.34
N ASN A 169 -22.64 -18.15 -51.29
CA ASN A 169 -21.39 -18.15 -50.53
C ASN A 169 -20.22 -18.53 -51.44
N GLY A 170 -19.25 -17.64 -51.58
CA GLY A 170 -18.02 -17.92 -52.32
C GLY A 170 -17.10 -18.87 -51.55
N ALA A 171 -16.26 -19.63 -52.25
CA ALA A 171 -15.23 -20.41 -51.58
C ALA A 171 -14.22 -19.51 -50.87
N ILE A 172 -13.85 -19.85 -49.63
CA ILE A 172 -12.80 -19.13 -48.85
C ILE A 172 -11.50 -19.93 -48.96
N SER A 173 -10.58 -19.46 -49.79
CA SER A 173 -9.23 -20.02 -49.95
C SER A 173 -8.26 -18.96 -50.48
N SER A 174 -6.95 -19.21 -50.39
CA SER A 174 -5.92 -18.25 -50.82
C SER A 174 -5.90 -17.99 -52.34
N THR A 175 -6.67 -18.73 -53.14
CA THR A 175 -6.73 -18.62 -54.60
C THR A 175 -8.15 -18.42 -55.13
N SER A 176 -9.14 -18.24 -54.25
CA SER A 176 -10.52 -18.07 -54.68
C SER A 176 -10.69 -16.76 -55.45
N SER A 177 -11.54 -16.78 -56.48
CA SER A 177 -12.00 -15.59 -57.20
C SER A 177 -13.51 -15.39 -57.06
N ASP A 178 -14.13 -16.13 -56.13
CA ASP A 178 -15.55 -16.00 -55.84
C ASP A 178 -15.80 -14.74 -54.99
N ALA A 179 -16.92 -14.07 -55.24
CA ALA A 179 -17.39 -13.00 -54.37
C ALA A 179 -17.83 -13.56 -53.00
N VAL A 180 -17.53 -12.83 -51.93
CA VAL A 180 -18.03 -13.14 -50.58
C VAL A 180 -19.31 -12.35 -50.30
N ASN A 181 -20.26 -12.95 -49.60
CA ASN A 181 -21.50 -12.27 -49.20
C ASN A 181 -21.50 -11.91 -47.70
N GLY A 182 -22.51 -11.14 -47.28
CA GLY A 182 -22.64 -10.66 -45.90
C GLY A 182 -22.73 -11.77 -44.84
N SER A 183 -23.26 -12.95 -45.17
CA SER A 183 -23.33 -14.06 -44.20
C SER A 183 -21.96 -14.62 -43.82
N GLN A 184 -21.02 -14.64 -44.78
CA GLN A 184 -19.65 -15.09 -44.55
C GLN A 184 -18.87 -14.06 -43.72
N LEU A 185 -19.04 -12.78 -44.01
CA LEU A 185 -18.44 -11.71 -43.21
C LEU A 185 -19.02 -11.68 -41.79
N TYR A 186 -20.33 -11.83 -41.64
CA TYR A 186 -20.98 -11.92 -40.32
C TYR A 186 -20.46 -13.10 -39.51
N THR A 187 -20.27 -14.27 -40.14
CA THR A 187 -19.68 -15.45 -39.47
C THR A 187 -18.27 -15.14 -38.95
N THR A 188 -17.44 -14.46 -39.74
CA THR A 188 -16.11 -14.00 -39.29
C THR A 188 -16.21 -13.04 -38.12
N ASN A 189 -17.11 -12.05 -38.19
CA ASN A 189 -17.32 -11.11 -37.09
C ASN A 189 -17.82 -11.81 -35.82
N GLN A 190 -18.67 -12.83 -35.96
CA GLN A 190 -19.14 -13.64 -34.82
C GLN A 190 -17.98 -14.37 -34.13
N TYR A 191 -17.06 -14.98 -34.91
CA TYR A 191 -15.87 -15.60 -34.34
C TYR A 191 -14.99 -14.61 -33.55
N ILE A 192 -14.89 -13.36 -34.02
CA ILE A 192 -14.11 -12.33 -33.33
C ILE A 192 -14.76 -11.96 -31.99
N VAL A 193 -16.07 -11.72 -31.95
CA VAL A 193 -16.75 -11.35 -30.69
C VAL A 193 -16.77 -12.51 -29.70
N ASP A 194 -16.92 -13.75 -30.16
CA ASP A 194 -16.84 -14.94 -29.31
C ASP A 194 -15.44 -15.09 -28.68
N ALA A 195 -14.40 -14.74 -29.44
CA ALA A 195 -13.01 -14.79 -28.98
C ALA A 195 -12.65 -13.67 -28.01
N LEU A 196 -13.20 -12.46 -28.20
CA LEU A 196 -13.01 -11.34 -27.27
C LEU A 196 -13.82 -11.56 -25.99
N GLY A 197 -15.05 -12.06 -26.09
CA GLY A 197 -15.95 -12.13 -24.94
C GLY A 197 -16.28 -10.73 -24.40
N GLY A 198 -16.43 -10.60 -23.08
CA GLY A 198 -16.68 -9.30 -22.43
C GLY A 198 -17.88 -8.56 -23.00
N ASP A 199 -18.97 -9.26 -23.33
CA ASP A 199 -20.18 -8.65 -23.93
C ASP A 199 -19.95 -7.93 -25.28
N ALA A 200 -18.86 -8.22 -26.00
CA ALA A 200 -18.72 -7.81 -27.39
C ALA A 200 -19.81 -8.46 -28.26
N GLU A 201 -20.36 -7.70 -29.21
CA GLU A 201 -21.43 -8.17 -30.10
C GLU A 201 -21.29 -7.63 -31.52
N VAL A 202 -21.83 -8.37 -32.50
CA VAL A 202 -21.95 -7.90 -33.89
C VAL A 202 -23.27 -7.15 -34.03
N ASN A 203 -23.18 -5.85 -34.31
CA ASN A 203 -24.33 -4.97 -34.48
C ASN A 203 -25.07 -5.23 -35.80
N ALA A 204 -26.30 -4.71 -35.90
CA ALA A 204 -27.15 -4.85 -37.10
C ALA A 204 -26.53 -4.22 -38.37
N ASP A 205 -25.63 -3.25 -38.21
CA ASP A 205 -24.89 -2.60 -39.29
C ASP A 205 -23.56 -3.30 -39.64
N GLY A 206 -23.24 -4.41 -38.96
CA GLY A 206 -22.03 -5.19 -39.13
C GLY A 206 -20.81 -4.70 -38.33
N THR A 207 -20.93 -3.59 -37.59
CA THR A 207 -19.89 -3.14 -36.67
C THR A 207 -19.81 -4.05 -35.44
N ILE A 208 -18.70 -3.99 -34.70
CA ILE A 208 -18.52 -4.74 -33.45
C ILE A 208 -18.60 -3.76 -32.27
N THR A 209 -19.48 -4.01 -31.32
CA THR A 209 -19.47 -3.35 -30.01
C THR A 209 -18.25 -3.82 -29.25
N ALA A 210 -17.48 -2.87 -28.70
CA ALA A 210 -16.26 -3.18 -27.97
C ALA A 210 -16.55 -4.06 -26.73
N PRO A 211 -15.64 -4.97 -26.34
CA PRO A 211 -15.80 -5.74 -25.11
C PRO A 211 -15.74 -4.81 -23.89
N THR A 212 -16.17 -5.30 -22.73
CA THR A 212 -16.08 -4.66 -21.43
C THR A 212 -15.45 -5.66 -20.46
N TYR A 213 -14.23 -5.35 -20.00
CA TYR A 213 -13.51 -6.12 -19.00
C TYR A 213 -13.47 -5.33 -17.69
N THR A 214 -13.99 -5.89 -16.60
CA THR A 214 -13.94 -5.26 -15.28
C THR A 214 -12.76 -5.78 -14.47
N ILE A 215 -11.80 -4.91 -14.16
CA ILE A 215 -10.59 -5.23 -13.39
C ILE A 215 -10.42 -4.16 -12.31
N ALA A 216 -10.24 -4.58 -11.06
CA ALA A 216 -10.07 -3.69 -9.90
C ALA A 216 -11.17 -2.59 -9.77
N ASN A 217 -12.40 -2.89 -10.18
CA ASN A 217 -13.55 -1.97 -10.24
C ASN A 217 -13.46 -0.85 -11.29
N ALA A 218 -12.57 -0.98 -12.28
CA ALA A 218 -12.53 -0.16 -13.49
C ALA A 218 -12.93 -1.01 -14.71
N GLU A 219 -13.51 -0.38 -15.72
CA GLU A 219 -13.94 -1.01 -16.97
C GLU A 219 -12.98 -0.64 -18.11
N TYR A 220 -12.60 -1.65 -18.90
CA TYR A 220 -11.68 -1.54 -20.03
C TYR A 220 -12.33 -2.08 -21.29
N ASN A 221 -12.20 -1.35 -22.41
CA ASN A 221 -12.91 -1.68 -23.64
C ASN A 221 -12.06 -2.41 -24.70
N ASN A 222 -10.86 -2.80 -24.34
CA ASN A 222 -9.95 -3.57 -25.18
C ASN A 222 -9.03 -4.43 -24.32
N VAL A 223 -8.44 -5.46 -24.94
CA VAL A 223 -7.64 -6.47 -24.24
C VAL A 223 -6.31 -5.88 -23.74
N GLY A 224 -5.69 -4.96 -24.48
CA GLY A 224 -4.40 -4.37 -24.12
C GLY A 224 -4.48 -3.62 -22.80
N ASP A 225 -5.39 -2.65 -22.72
CA ASP A 225 -5.55 -1.83 -21.50
C ASP A 225 -6.00 -2.68 -20.31
N ALA A 226 -6.80 -3.73 -20.54
CA ALA A 226 -7.20 -4.66 -19.49
C ALA A 226 -6.00 -5.48 -18.95
N LEU A 227 -5.09 -5.92 -19.81
CA LEU A 227 -3.88 -6.62 -19.40
C LEU A 227 -2.90 -5.70 -18.67
N ASP A 228 -2.71 -4.47 -19.16
CA ASP A 228 -1.90 -3.45 -18.49
C ASP A 228 -2.46 -3.16 -17.08
N ALA A 229 -3.79 -3.06 -16.95
CA ALA A 229 -4.43 -2.89 -15.65
C ALA A 229 -4.23 -4.09 -14.71
N LEU A 230 -4.18 -5.32 -15.24
CA LEU A 230 -3.87 -6.48 -14.41
C LEU A 230 -2.41 -6.47 -13.94
N ASP A 231 -1.49 -6.05 -14.82
CA ASP A 231 -0.07 -5.91 -14.51
C ASP A 231 0.16 -4.88 -13.40
N ASP A 232 -0.46 -3.69 -13.53
CA ASP A 232 -0.33 -2.60 -12.55
C ASP A 232 -0.91 -2.93 -11.18
N ASN A 233 -1.96 -3.76 -11.10
CA ASN A 233 -2.71 -4.01 -9.86
C ASN A 233 -2.40 -5.35 -9.20
N ALA A 234 -1.53 -6.18 -9.78
CA ALA A 234 -1.19 -7.50 -9.25
C ALA A 234 0.06 -7.48 -8.34
N LEU A 235 0.15 -8.48 -7.46
CA LEU A 235 1.41 -8.81 -6.79
C LEU A 235 2.26 -9.63 -7.76
N LEU A 236 3.23 -8.98 -8.38
CA LEU A 236 4.08 -9.58 -9.41
C LEU A 236 5.46 -9.92 -8.89
N TRP A 237 6.07 -10.94 -9.50
CA TRP A 237 7.46 -11.29 -9.22
C TRP A 237 8.39 -10.29 -9.90
N ASP A 238 9.20 -9.62 -9.10
CA ASP A 238 10.26 -8.72 -9.54
C ASP A 238 11.60 -9.42 -9.35
N GLU A 239 12.23 -9.82 -10.46
CA GLU A 239 13.50 -10.55 -10.46
C GLU A 239 14.68 -9.68 -9.97
N THR A 240 14.54 -8.35 -10.03
CA THR A 240 15.56 -7.41 -9.56
C THR A 240 15.43 -7.09 -8.07
N ALA A 241 14.28 -7.36 -7.47
CA ALA A 241 14.04 -7.18 -6.05
C ALA A 241 14.93 -8.11 -5.20
N ASN A 242 15.00 -7.81 -3.89
CA ASN A 242 15.80 -8.57 -2.92
C ASN A 242 17.28 -8.72 -3.36
N GLY A 243 17.87 -7.64 -3.86
CA GLY A 243 19.27 -7.64 -4.33
C GLY A 243 19.53 -8.53 -5.55
N GLY A 244 18.53 -8.73 -6.41
CA GLY A 244 18.62 -9.57 -7.61
C GLY A 244 18.35 -11.06 -7.39
N ALA A 245 17.86 -11.45 -6.20
CA ALA A 245 17.40 -12.81 -5.94
C ALA A 245 15.92 -13.04 -6.31
N GLY A 246 15.22 -11.95 -6.64
CA GLY A 246 13.80 -11.93 -6.94
C GLY A 246 12.90 -11.98 -5.70
N ALA A 247 11.77 -11.28 -5.78
CA ALA A 247 10.72 -11.31 -4.76
C ALA A 247 9.37 -10.87 -5.33
N TYR A 248 8.26 -11.21 -4.66
CA TYR A 248 6.99 -10.58 -4.94
C TYR A 248 7.04 -9.11 -4.50
N ASN A 249 6.69 -8.20 -5.42
CA ASN A 249 6.71 -6.77 -5.20
C ASN A 249 5.29 -6.26 -4.92
N ALA A 250 5.11 -5.58 -3.79
CA ALA A 250 3.85 -4.96 -3.39
C ALA A 250 3.81 -3.45 -3.71
N SER A 251 4.71 -2.97 -4.56
CA SER A 251 4.72 -1.59 -5.02
C SER A 251 3.53 -1.32 -5.93
N HIS A 252 2.84 -0.21 -5.70
CA HIS A 252 1.78 0.32 -6.57
C HIS A 252 2.11 1.80 -6.83
N ASP A 253 2.11 2.23 -8.10
CA ASP A 253 2.56 3.56 -8.52
C ASP A 253 3.97 3.94 -8.02
N GLY A 254 4.87 2.95 -7.97
CA GLY A 254 6.26 3.15 -7.55
C GLY A 254 6.44 3.37 -6.04
N LYS A 255 5.44 3.02 -5.22
CA LYS A 255 5.47 3.14 -3.77
C LYS A 255 5.09 1.83 -3.11
N ASP A 256 5.82 1.48 -2.04
CA ASP A 256 5.47 0.36 -1.17
C ASP A 256 4.01 0.47 -0.70
N SER A 257 3.22 -0.57 -0.95
CA SER A 257 1.81 -0.62 -0.55
C SER A 257 1.56 -1.60 0.59
N ILE A 258 0.41 -1.40 1.25
CA ILE A 258 -0.04 -2.24 2.36
C ILE A 258 -0.75 -3.47 1.80
N ILE A 259 -0.35 -4.66 2.29
CA ILE A 259 -1.11 -5.89 2.09
C ILE A 259 -2.08 -6.07 3.27
N THR A 260 -3.37 -5.93 3.02
CA THR A 260 -4.44 -6.11 4.02
C THR A 260 -5.15 -7.45 3.86
N ASN A 261 -6.08 -7.77 4.77
CA ASN A 261 -6.79 -9.05 4.84
C ASN A 261 -5.87 -10.28 4.98
N VAL A 262 -4.67 -10.07 5.53
CA VAL A 262 -3.74 -11.13 5.89
C VAL A 262 -4.23 -11.77 7.18
N ALA A 263 -4.62 -13.05 7.11
CA ALA A 263 -4.98 -13.84 8.28
C ALA A 263 -3.78 -13.97 9.25
N ASN A 264 -4.02 -14.32 10.51
CA ASN A 264 -2.93 -14.54 11.46
C ASN A 264 -2.07 -15.72 10.99
N GLY A 265 -0.78 -15.47 10.75
CA GLY A 265 0.18 -16.52 10.42
C GLY A 265 0.50 -17.40 11.63
N SER A 266 0.88 -18.66 11.39
CA SER A 266 1.42 -19.50 12.47
C SER A 266 2.70 -18.90 13.03
N ILE A 267 2.85 -18.88 14.36
CA ILE A 267 4.09 -18.44 15.04
C ILE A 267 4.79 -19.70 15.55
N SER A 268 5.67 -20.26 14.73
CA SER A 268 6.52 -21.42 15.02
C SER A 268 7.87 -21.28 14.33
N GLU A 269 8.88 -22.04 14.77
CA GLU A 269 10.27 -21.94 14.25
C GLU A 269 10.36 -22.13 12.73
N ASP A 270 9.56 -23.05 12.17
CA ASP A 270 9.57 -23.36 10.73
C ASP A 270 8.45 -22.66 9.93
N SER A 271 7.76 -21.68 10.50
CA SER A 271 6.64 -21.02 9.81
C SER A 271 7.13 -20.13 8.66
N THR A 272 6.48 -20.26 7.49
CA THR A 272 6.66 -19.37 6.35
C THR A 272 5.44 -18.46 6.13
N ASP A 273 4.50 -18.44 7.08
CA ASP A 273 3.32 -17.60 7.00
C ASP A 273 3.67 -16.13 7.26
N ALA A 274 3.05 -15.23 6.51
CA ALA A 274 3.12 -13.81 6.83
C ALA A 274 2.41 -13.53 8.17
N VAL A 275 3.03 -12.72 9.02
CA VAL A 275 2.40 -12.21 10.25
C VAL A 275 1.75 -10.86 10.00
N ASN A 276 0.60 -10.61 10.64
CA ASN A 276 -0.09 -9.33 10.49
C ASN A 276 0.12 -8.40 11.70
N GLY A 277 -0.33 -7.15 11.57
CA GLY A 277 -0.17 -6.13 12.60
C GLY A 277 -0.79 -6.47 13.96
N SER A 278 -1.84 -7.30 14.01
CA SER A 278 -2.46 -7.70 15.29
C SER A 278 -1.53 -8.59 16.12
N GLN A 279 -0.76 -9.46 15.45
CA GLN A 279 0.20 -10.35 16.10
C GLN A 279 1.40 -9.57 16.64
N LEU A 280 1.96 -8.64 15.84
CA LEU A 280 3.04 -7.76 16.29
C LEU A 280 2.60 -6.85 17.44
N ASN A 281 1.36 -6.33 17.38
CA ASN A 281 0.81 -5.54 18.47
C ASN A 281 0.72 -6.33 19.78
N ALA A 282 0.30 -7.60 19.74
CA ALA A 282 0.27 -8.45 20.93
C ALA A 282 1.66 -8.58 21.59
N THR A 283 2.70 -8.78 20.79
CA THR A 283 4.11 -8.79 21.28
C THR A 283 4.50 -7.44 21.87
N ASN A 284 4.18 -6.33 21.19
CA ASN A 284 4.52 -4.98 21.66
C ASN A 284 3.84 -4.65 23.01
N MET A 285 2.60 -5.12 23.24
CA MET A 285 1.94 -4.95 24.54
C MET A 285 2.66 -5.73 25.66
N MET A 286 3.16 -6.94 25.39
CA MET A 286 3.94 -7.71 26.38
C MET A 286 5.28 -7.02 26.69
N ILE A 287 5.93 -6.44 25.68
CA ILE A 287 7.18 -5.66 25.86
C ILE A 287 6.92 -4.42 26.72
N GLU A 288 5.84 -3.69 26.46
CA GLU A 288 5.45 -2.54 27.27
C GLU A 288 5.17 -2.92 28.73
N GLN A 289 4.45 -4.03 28.96
CA GLN A 289 4.25 -4.56 30.31
C GLN A 289 5.56 -4.92 31.00
N ASN A 290 6.48 -5.60 30.28
CA ASN A 290 7.80 -5.92 30.82
C ASN A 290 8.59 -4.65 31.17
N SER A 291 8.55 -3.63 30.31
CA SER A 291 9.18 -2.33 30.55
C SER A 291 8.64 -1.68 31.84
N GLN A 292 7.32 -1.69 32.03
CA GLN A 292 6.67 -1.17 33.24
C GLN A 292 7.07 -1.95 34.50
N ILE A 293 7.10 -3.28 34.44
CA ILE A 293 7.53 -4.13 35.57
C ILE A 293 9.00 -3.86 35.91
N ILE A 294 9.87 -3.78 34.90
CA ILE A 294 11.29 -3.49 35.09
C ILE A 294 11.48 -2.12 35.75
N ASN A 295 10.76 -1.10 35.29
CA ASN A 295 10.83 0.24 35.88
C ASN A 295 10.33 0.25 37.34
N GLN A 296 9.31 -0.53 37.68
CA GLN A 296 8.87 -0.67 39.08
C GLN A 296 9.93 -1.36 39.95
N LEU A 297 10.62 -2.37 39.41
CA LEU A 297 11.67 -3.10 40.13
C LEU A 297 12.95 -2.26 40.28
N ALA A 298 13.40 -1.58 39.22
CA ALA A 298 14.62 -0.77 39.21
C ALA A 298 14.44 0.60 39.88
N GLY A 299 13.22 1.16 39.85
CA GLY A 299 12.92 2.52 40.28
C GLY A 299 13.43 3.56 39.28
N ASN A 300 14.04 4.65 39.76
CA ASN A 300 14.62 5.66 38.87
C ASN A 300 15.93 5.13 38.25
N THR A 301 15.92 4.97 36.92
CA THR A 301 17.05 4.52 36.10
C THR A 301 17.62 5.62 35.20
N ASP A 302 17.26 6.88 35.43
CA ASP A 302 17.83 8.02 34.72
C ASP A 302 19.35 8.01 34.91
N ALA A 303 20.12 8.21 33.83
CA ALA A 303 21.57 8.15 33.89
C ALA A 303 22.16 9.07 34.99
N THR A 304 21.65 10.30 35.09
CA THR A 304 22.04 11.25 36.16
C THR A 304 21.68 10.73 37.55
N TYR A 305 20.50 10.12 37.71
CA TYR A 305 20.09 9.55 39.00
C TYR A 305 21.00 8.39 39.40
N ILE A 306 21.38 7.52 38.46
CA ILE A 306 22.32 6.42 38.69
C ILE A 306 23.71 6.97 39.05
N GLU A 307 24.21 7.99 38.36
CA GLU A 307 25.50 8.62 38.69
C GLU A 307 25.51 9.25 40.11
N GLU A 308 24.39 9.82 40.54
CA GLU A 308 24.26 10.48 41.84
C GLU A 308 23.88 9.53 43.00
N ASN A 309 23.19 8.42 42.71
CA ASN A 309 22.57 7.56 43.74
C ASN A 309 22.96 6.08 43.64
N GLY A 310 23.67 5.69 42.59
CA GLY A 310 24.10 4.32 42.32
C GLY A 310 23.10 3.47 41.54
N ALA A 311 23.61 2.41 40.91
CA ALA A 311 22.78 1.38 40.31
C ALA A 311 22.15 0.47 41.38
N GLY A 312 21.02 -0.15 41.02
CA GLY A 312 20.36 -1.13 41.89
C GLY A 312 18.88 -1.30 41.57
N ILE A 313 18.15 -1.80 42.57
CA ILE A 313 16.69 -1.94 42.56
C ILE A 313 16.05 -0.89 43.46
N ASN A 314 14.72 -0.76 43.40
CA ASN A 314 14.00 0.36 43.99
C ASN A 314 14.33 0.63 45.47
N TYR A 315 14.59 -0.42 46.25
CA TYR A 315 14.86 -0.33 47.69
C TYR A 315 16.31 -0.68 48.09
N VAL A 316 17.14 -1.12 47.13
CA VAL A 316 18.53 -1.51 47.39
C VAL A 316 19.40 -0.90 46.31
N ARG A 317 20.12 0.16 46.67
CA ARG A 317 21.10 0.83 45.80
C ARG A 317 22.41 1.00 46.52
N THR A 318 23.50 0.94 45.77
CA THR A 318 24.81 1.38 46.26
C THR A 318 25.38 2.37 45.27
N ASN A 319 25.64 3.59 45.72
CA ASN A 319 26.41 4.53 44.93
C ASN A 319 27.86 4.05 44.85
N ASP A 320 28.20 3.49 43.69
CA ASP A 320 29.52 3.00 43.31
C ASP A 320 30.23 3.96 42.36
N ASN A 321 29.76 5.20 42.23
CA ASN A 321 30.41 6.21 41.40
C ASN A 321 31.87 6.42 41.85
N GLY A 322 32.79 6.32 40.90
CA GLY A 322 34.23 6.38 41.15
C GLY A 322 34.84 5.11 41.76
N LEU A 323 34.06 4.05 41.99
CA LEU A 323 34.54 2.75 42.40
C LEU A 323 34.63 1.80 41.20
N ALA A 324 35.51 0.81 41.26
CA ALA A 324 35.56 -0.24 40.23
C ALA A 324 34.39 -1.20 40.44
N PHE A 325 33.62 -1.50 39.39
CA PHE A 325 32.47 -2.40 39.50
C PHE A 325 32.84 -3.72 40.20
N ASN A 326 32.21 -3.99 41.35
CA ASN A 326 32.37 -5.21 42.13
C ASN A 326 31.02 -5.63 42.70
N ASP A 327 30.61 -6.85 42.38
CA ASP A 327 29.33 -7.40 42.83
C ASP A 327 29.37 -7.76 44.33
N ALA A 328 28.19 -7.88 44.93
CA ALA A 328 28.05 -8.47 46.26
C ALA A 328 28.22 -10.00 46.16
N SER A 329 28.88 -10.62 47.13
CA SER A 329 29.18 -12.06 47.12
C SER A 329 28.58 -12.77 48.34
N ALA A 330 27.50 -13.52 48.14
CA ALA A 330 26.90 -14.40 49.14
C ALA A 330 27.26 -15.86 48.83
N SER A 331 28.48 -16.28 49.19
CA SER A 331 29.00 -17.62 48.86
C SER A 331 28.69 -18.68 49.91
N GLY A 332 28.39 -18.29 51.16
CA GLY A 332 27.93 -19.20 52.19
C GLY A 332 26.53 -19.74 51.89
N VAL A 333 26.24 -20.99 52.26
CA VAL A 333 24.90 -21.58 52.07
C VAL A 333 23.87 -20.77 52.86
N GLY A 334 22.88 -20.18 52.18
CA GLY A 334 21.87 -19.33 52.81
C GLY A 334 22.36 -17.94 53.22
N ALA A 335 23.55 -17.53 52.78
CA ALA A 335 24.10 -16.22 53.10
C ALA A 335 23.39 -15.08 52.33
N THR A 336 23.51 -13.85 52.84
CA THR A 336 22.99 -12.64 52.20
C THR A 336 24.08 -11.57 52.15
N ALA A 337 24.38 -11.06 50.97
CA ALA A 337 25.32 -9.95 50.77
C ALA A 337 24.60 -8.80 50.05
N VAL A 338 24.66 -7.59 50.62
CA VAL A 338 24.02 -6.39 50.08
C VAL A 338 24.99 -5.21 50.12
N GLY A 339 25.34 -4.71 48.93
CA GLY A 339 26.15 -3.51 48.74
C GLY A 339 27.50 -3.79 48.08
N TYR A 340 28.18 -2.71 47.66
CA TYR A 340 29.45 -2.77 46.94
C TYR A 340 30.49 -3.63 47.66
N ASN A 341 30.99 -4.68 46.99
CA ASN A 341 32.01 -5.58 47.51
C ASN A 341 31.68 -6.14 48.91
N ALA A 342 30.39 -6.33 49.23
CA ALA A 342 29.96 -7.00 50.46
C ALA A 342 30.18 -8.51 50.31
N VAL A 343 30.73 -9.17 51.33
CA VAL A 343 31.09 -10.60 51.28
C VAL A 343 30.48 -11.35 52.46
N ALA A 344 29.58 -12.28 52.19
CA ALA A 344 29.00 -13.19 53.18
C ALA A 344 29.37 -14.64 52.81
N SER A 345 30.41 -15.17 53.45
CA SER A 345 30.97 -16.49 53.15
C SER A 345 30.69 -17.57 54.20
N GLY A 346 30.31 -17.18 55.43
CA GLY A 346 29.78 -18.11 56.42
C GLY A 346 28.37 -18.62 56.07
N ALA A 347 28.02 -19.83 56.48
CA ALA A 347 26.67 -20.36 56.27
C ALA A 347 25.63 -19.51 57.01
N SER A 348 24.52 -19.16 56.35
CA SER A 348 23.47 -18.26 56.89
C SER A 348 23.99 -16.92 57.41
N SER A 349 25.14 -16.44 56.91
CA SER A 349 25.72 -15.18 57.34
C SER A 349 25.15 -13.99 56.55
N VAL A 350 25.22 -12.79 57.13
CA VAL A 350 24.71 -11.55 56.54
C VAL A 350 25.82 -10.51 56.47
N ALA A 351 26.05 -9.91 55.31
CA ALA A 351 26.94 -8.77 55.12
C ALA A 351 26.19 -7.63 54.40
N ILE A 352 25.99 -6.51 55.09
CA ILE A 352 25.27 -5.35 54.55
C ILE A 352 26.14 -4.10 54.65
N GLY A 353 26.38 -3.46 53.50
CA GLY A 353 27.16 -2.23 53.37
C GLY A 353 28.47 -2.44 52.62
N GLN A 354 29.02 -1.32 52.11
CA GLN A 354 30.24 -1.32 51.30
C GLN A 354 31.42 -1.98 52.04
N ASN A 355 32.08 -2.96 51.42
CA ASN A 355 33.19 -3.74 52.01
C ASN A 355 32.85 -4.45 53.34
N SER A 356 31.57 -4.69 53.65
CA SER A 356 31.21 -5.51 54.81
C SER A 356 31.61 -6.98 54.56
N SER A 357 32.04 -7.68 55.61
CA SER A 357 32.52 -9.06 55.49
C SER A 357 32.01 -9.91 56.66
N SER A 358 31.31 -11.00 56.37
CA SER A 358 30.83 -11.97 57.35
C SER A 358 31.32 -13.37 57.00
N THR A 359 32.40 -13.80 57.65
CA THR A 359 33.12 -15.04 57.33
C THR A 359 32.82 -16.20 58.27
N VAL A 360 32.03 -15.95 59.32
CA VAL A 360 31.61 -16.97 60.29
C VAL A 360 30.14 -17.34 60.08
N ASP A 361 29.80 -18.60 60.31
CA ASP A 361 28.43 -19.10 60.22
C ASP A 361 27.51 -18.28 61.13
N THR A 362 26.34 -17.93 60.63
CA THR A 362 25.30 -17.11 61.30
C THR A 362 25.78 -15.72 61.76
N GLY A 363 26.96 -15.27 61.33
CA GLY A 363 27.50 -13.95 61.64
C GLY A 363 26.82 -12.83 60.87
N ILE A 364 26.69 -11.66 61.49
CA ILE A 364 26.08 -10.48 60.86
C ILE A 364 27.08 -9.34 60.86
N ALA A 365 27.50 -8.87 59.69
CA ALA A 365 28.28 -7.65 59.50
C ALA A 365 27.36 -6.55 58.96
N LEU A 366 27.14 -5.49 59.75
CA LEU A 366 26.19 -4.43 59.43
C LEU A 366 26.85 -3.04 59.41
N GLY A 367 26.89 -2.44 58.22
CA GLY A 367 27.48 -1.13 57.95
C GLY A 367 28.78 -1.25 57.15
N SER A 368 29.18 -0.16 56.49
CA SER A 368 30.40 -0.14 55.66
C SER A 368 31.64 -0.59 56.44
N SER A 369 32.44 -1.44 55.82
CA SER A 369 33.68 -2.01 56.38
C SER A 369 33.49 -2.77 57.68
N SER A 370 32.26 -3.21 58.02
CA SER A 370 32.05 -4.02 59.21
C SER A 370 32.50 -5.46 58.95
N VAL A 371 33.14 -6.08 59.93
CA VAL A 371 33.69 -7.43 59.82
C VAL A 371 33.13 -8.30 60.95
N SER A 372 32.37 -9.32 60.59
CA SER A 372 31.98 -10.41 61.48
C SER A 372 32.83 -11.63 61.18
N SER A 373 33.90 -11.79 61.95
CA SER A 373 34.88 -12.88 61.82
C SER A 373 35.06 -13.66 63.13
N ARG A 374 34.25 -13.36 64.14
CA ARG A 374 34.45 -13.84 65.51
C ARG A 374 33.48 -14.96 65.84
N VAL A 375 34.01 -16.16 66.02
CA VAL A 375 33.26 -17.32 66.53
C VAL A 375 33.00 -17.10 68.03
N ILE A 376 31.74 -17.21 68.47
CA ILE A 376 31.39 -17.10 69.89
C ILE A 376 31.49 -18.49 70.55
N ALA A 377 32.48 -18.69 71.41
CA ALA A 377 32.70 -19.96 72.10
C ALA A 377 31.88 -20.08 73.41
N LYS A 378 31.37 -21.29 73.71
CA LYS A 378 30.73 -21.63 75.00
C LYS A 378 31.83 -21.94 76.04
N GLY A 379 31.94 -21.14 77.11
CA GLY A 379 32.81 -21.48 78.25
C GLY A 379 33.30 -20.28 79.05
N SER A 380 32.84 -20.20 80.30
CA SER A 380 33.23 -19.18 81.30
C SER A 380 34.68 -19.33 81.75
N ARG A 381 35.38 -18.21 81.97
CA ARG A 381 36.51 -18.14 82.90
C ARG A 381 36.04 -17.34 84.11
N ASP A 382 36.16 -17.91 85.30
CA ASP A 382 35.75 -17.29 86.56
C ASP A 382 36.19 -15.83 86.67
N THR A 383 35.35 -14.98 87.26
CA THR A 383 35.75 -13.64 87.64
C THR A 383 36.92 -13.75 88.61
N SER A 384 38.10 -13.34 88.16
CA SER A 384 39.33 -13.45 88.94
C SER A 384 40.01 -12.09 89.04
N VAL A 385 40.46 -11.77 90.25
CA VAL A 385 41.31 -10.61 90.48
C VAL A 385 42.74 -11.08 90.34
N THR A 386 43.44 -10.55 89.33
CA THR A 386 44.87 -10.78 89.12
C THR A 386 45.64 -9.51 89.47
N GLU A 387 46.96 -9.61 89.62
CA GLU A 387 47.85 -8.44 89.77
C GLU A 387 47.71 -7.42 88.64
N ASN A 388 47.18 -7.84 87.48
CA ASN A 388 46.97 -7.02 86.29
C ASN A 388 45.52 -6.52 86.11
N GLY A 389 44.62 -6.78 87.08
CA GLY A 389 43.25 -6.29 87.08
C GLY A 389 42.17 -7.36 87.28
N VAL A 390 40.90 -6.92 87.18
CA VAL A 390 39.71 -7.78 87.30
C VAL A 390 39.34 -8.33 85.93
N ALA A 391 39.52 -9.64 85.74
CA ALA A 391 38.91 -10.34 84.62
C ALA A 391 37.45 -10.63 84.98
N ILE A 392 36.50 -10.05 84.24
CA ILE A 392 35.07 -10.36 84.42
C ILE A 392 34.75 -11.57 83.55
N GLY A 393 34.34 -12.68 84.18
CA GLY A 393 33.86 -13.85 83.47
C GLY A 393 32.51 -13.58 82.82
N TYR A 394 32.34 -14.04 81.58
CA TYR A 394 31.05 -14.10 80.92
C TYR A 394 30.72 -15.58 80.67
N GLY A 395 29.58 -16.03 81.18
CA GLY A 395 29.10 -17.40 81.04
C GLY A 395 27.75 -17.39 80.35
N THR A 396 27.67 -18.04 79.18
CA THR A 396 26.44 -18.19 78.38
C THR A 396 26.09 -19.68 78.22
N THR A 397 26.09 -20.40 79.35
CA THR A 397 25.78 -21.84 79.40
C THR A 397 24.29 -22.14 79.22
N ASP A 398 23.45 -21.11 79.29
CA ASP A 398 21.99 -21.16 79.20
C ASP A 398 21.46 -21.14 77.75
N GLY A 399 22.34 -21.09 76.74
CA GLY A 399 21.91 -21.02 75.33
C GLY A 399 22.89 -21.58 74.28
N GLU A 400 22.43 -21.56 73.03
CA GLU A 400 23.26 -21.71 71.84
C GLU A 400 23.73 -20.33 71.36
N LEU A 401 25.02 -20.21 71.06
CA LEU A 401 25.60 -18.95 70.60
C LEU A 401 25.69 -19.00 69.09
N LEU A 402 25.06 -18.03 68.44
CA LEU A 402 25.19 -17.79 67.01
C LEU A 402 26.38 -16.87 66.74
N GLY A 403 26.69 -16.66 65.46
CA GLY A 403 27.72 -15.73 65.01
C GLY A 403 27.46 -14.31 65.52
N ALA A 404 28.54 -13.56 65.76
CA ALA A 404 28.43 -12.23 66.34
C ALA A 404 27.80 -11.22 65.36
N LEU A 405 26.97 -10.32 65.90
CA LEU A 405 26.66 -9.05 65.25
C LEU A 405 27.86 -8.12 65.39
N SER A 406 28.47 -7.77 64.25
CA SER A 406 29.51 -6.76 64.15
C SER A 406 28.98 -5.55 63.39
N ILE A 407 29.07 -4.38 64.01
CA ILE A 407 28.74 -3.08 63.41
C ILE A 407 29.99 -2.26 63.11
N GLY A 408 31.14 -2.91 63.03
CA GLY A 408 32.45 -2.27 62.92
C GLY A 408 33.52 -3.28 62.61
N ASP A 409 34.77 -2.88 62.79
CA ASP A 409 35.96 -3.71 62.58
C ASP A 409 36.96 -3.40 63.69
N ASP A 410 38.06 -4.14 63.77
CA ASP A 410 39.12 -3.87 64.74
C ASP A 410 39.62 -2.43 64.60
N GLY A 411 39.62 -1.69 65.71
CA GLY A 411 39.93 -0.26 65.74
C GLY A 411 38.90 0.68 65.08
N LYS A 412 37.80 0.17 64.51
CA LYS A 412 36.71 0.94 63.88
C LYS A 412 35.38 0.63 64.53
N TYR A 413 35.03 1.41 65.56
CA TYR A 413 33.83 1.18 66.36
C TYR A 413 32.69 2.11 65.96
N ARG A 414 31.46 1.63 66.12
CA ARG A 414 30.24 2.45 66.02
C ARG A 414 29.53 2.46 67.37
N GLN A 415 28.90 3.59 67.69
CA GLN A 415 28.02 3.67 68.84
C GLN A 415 26.66 3.07 68.47
N ILE A 416 26.06 2.35 69.42
CA ILE A 416 24.65 1.96 69.34
C ILE A 416 23.89 2.97 70.20
N ILE A 417 23.11 3.83 69.56
CA ILE A 417 22.32 4.88 70.23
C ILE A 417 20.83 4.53 70.17
N ASN A 418 20.02 5.19 71.01
CA ASN A 418 18.58 4.92 71.14
C ASN A 418 18.23 3.48 71.55
N VAL A 419 19.13 2.84 72.31
CA VAL A 419 18.90 1.52 72.92
C VAL A 419 18.05 1.71 74.17
N ALA A 420 16.95 0.98 74.26
CA ALA A 420 16.15 0.92 75.48
C ALA A 420 16.97 0.26 76.61
N ASP A 421 16.65 0.57 77.86
CA ASP A 421 17.30 -0.09 78.99
C ASP A 421 17.03 -1.59 78.97
N GLY A 422 18.08 -2.38 79.12
CA GLY A 422 17.97 -3.83 79.20
C GLY A 422 17.16 -4.26 80.41
N SER A 423 16.16 -5.12 80.20
CA SER A 423 15.36 -5.71 81.27
C SER A 423 15.70 -7.18 81.49
N GLU A 424 16.26 -7.84 80.48
CA GLU A 424 16.65 -9.24 80.51
C GLU A 424 18.17 -9.40 80.60
N ALA A 425 18.63 -10.62 80.94
CA ALA A 425 20.05 -10.90 81.17
C ALA A 425 20.96 -10.70 79.94
N HIS A 426 20.39 -10.80 78.74
CA HIS A 426 21.13 -10.75 77.45
C HIS A 426 20.92 -9.44 76.69
N ASP A 427 20.21 -8.48 77.27
CA ASP A 427 20.01 -7.15 76.67
C ASP A 427 21.30 -6.31 76.78
N ALA A 428 21.45 -5.35 75.86
CA ALA A 428 22.50 -4.36 75.98
C ALA A 428 22.23 -3.43 77.17
N VAL A 429 23.23 -3.27 78.04
CA VAL A 429 23.17 -2.32 79.17
C VAL A 429 23.42 -0.91 78.67
N THR A 430 22.50 0.01 78.93
CA THR A 430 22.67 1.41 78.54
C THR A 430 23.59 2.15 79.52
N VAL A 431 24.16 3.28 79.05
CA VAL A 431 24.95 4.18 79.91
C VAL A 431 24.14 4.67 81.12
N ARG A 432 22.82 4.83 80.99
CA ARG A 432 21.92 5.22 82.09
C ARG A 432 21.83 4.12 83.15
N GLN A 433 21.68 2.86 82.75
CA GLN A 433 21.67 1.74 83.70
C GLN A 433 23.02 1.61 84.42
N LEU A 434 24.13 1.79 83.69
CA LEU A 434 25.46 1.77 84.28
C LEU A 434 25.64 2.92 85.28
N GLN A 435 25.21 4.14 84.94
CA GLN A 435 25.25 5.29 85.86
C GLN A 435 24.40 5.05 87.11
N ASN A 436 23.20 4.49 86.96
CA ASN A 436 22.35 4.13 88.09
C ASN A 436 22.99 3.05 88.98
N ALA A 437 23.62 2.02 88.37
CA ALA A 437 24.32 0.97 89.10
C ALA A 437 25.54 1.52 89.88
N ILE A 438 26.35 2.37 89.25
CA ILE A 438 27.50 3.04 89.90
C ILE A 438 27.02 3.98 91.01
N GLY A 439 25.95 4.76 90.75
CA GLY A 439 25.34 5.65 91.74
C GLY A 439 24.81 4.89 92.96
N ALA A 440 24.25 3.69 92.76
CA ALA A 440 23.81 2.82 93.85
C ALA A 440 24.97 2.35 94.72
N VAL A 441 26.15 2.05 94.16
CA VAL A 441 27.34 1.66 94.94
C VAL A 441 27.88 2.82 95.79
N ALA A 442 27.83 4.06 95.28
CA ALA A 442 28.31 5.24 96.02
C ALA A 442 27.36 5.69 97.14
N THR A 443 26.06 5.38 97.03
CA THR A 443 25.02 5.88 97.94
C THR A 443 24.40 4.79 98.83
N THR A 444 24.46 3.52 98.42
CA THR A 444 23.91 2.40 99.18
C THR A 444 25.04 1.69 99.92
N PRO A 445 25.06 1.75 101.26
CA PRO A 445 26.12 1.14 102.02
C PRO A 445 26.20 -0.38 101.84
N THR A 446 27.41 -0.91 101.70
CA THR A 446 27.63 -2.37 101.69
C THR A 446 27.15 -2.96 103.02
N LYS A 447 26.78 -4.26 103.04
CA LYS A 447 26.16 -4.95 104.18
C LYS A 447 26.85 -4.74 105.55
N TYR A 448 28.15 -4.45 105.55
CA TYR A 448 28.96 -4.28 106.77
C TYR A 448 29.54 -2.88 106.96
N TYR A 449 29.39 -1.97 105.99
CA TYR A 449 29.91 -0.61 106.06
C TYR A 449 28.81 0.40 105.73
N HIS A 450 28.22 0.99 106.77
CA HIS A 450 27.19 2.03 106.67
C HIS A 450 27.73 3.40 107.10
N ALA A 451 27.78 4.36 106.19
CA ALA A 451 27.97 5.77 106.50
C ALA A 451 26.67 6.51 106.21
N ASN A 452 25.98 6.98 107.25
CA ASN A 452 24.77 7.81 107.12
C ASN A 452 25.09 9.21 107.63
N SER A 453 25.51 10.09 106.72
CA SER A 453 25.83 11.47 107.04
C SER A 453 25.74 12.37 105.81
N THR A 454 25.34 13.62 106.03
CA THR A 454 25.41 14.72 105.06
C THR A 454 26.62 15.63 105.28
N ALA A 455 27.37 15.42 106.36
CA ALA A 455 28.58 16.16 106.67
C ALA A 455 29.79 15.70 105.83
N GLU A 456 30.84 16.52 105.78
CA GLU A 456 32.08 16.29 105.00
C GLU A 456 32.64 14.87 105.15
N ASN A 457 33.25 14.37 104.08
CA ASN A 457 33.87 13.04 104.03
C ASN A 457 34.98 12.89 105.09
N SER A 458 35.27 11.64 105.45
CA SER A 458 36.47 11.35 106.24
C SER A 458 37.74 11.68 105.44
N LEU A 459 38.81 12.01 106.14
CA LEU A 459 40.12 12.31 105.59
C LEU A 459 41.19 11.53 106.36
N ALA A 460 41.78 10.53 105.70
CA ALA A 460 42.93 9.77 106.19
C ALA A 460 44.20 10.41 105.60
N VAL A 461 44.90 11.25 106.39
CA VAL A 461 46.12 11.96 105.95
C VAL A 461 47.38 11.19 106.32
N GLY A 462 47.40 10.51 107.47
CA GLY A 462 48.55 9.72 107.91
C GLY A 462 48.82 8.51 107.00
N GLU A 463 50.08 8.12 106.86
CA GLU A 463 50.46 6.90 106.15
C GLU A 463 49.83 5.67 106.85
N ASP A 464 49.30 4.72 106.08
CA ASP A 464 48.58 3.52 106.58
C ASP A 464 47.41 3.82 107.55
N SER A 465 46.75 4.98 107.41
CA SER A 465 45.66 5.38 108.30
C SER A 465 44.25 5.00 107.80
N LEU A 466 43.33 4.82 108.75
CA LEU A 466 41.92 4.52 108.49
C LEU A 466 41.03 5.63 109.04
N ALA A 467 40.31 6.35 108.18
CA ALA A 467 39.36 7.38 108.57
C ALA A 467 37.93 6.99 108.16
N MET A 468 37.07 6.74 109.15
CA MET A 468 35.68 6.30 108.94
C MET A 468 34.68 7.22 109.67
N GLY A 469 33.61 7.57 108.95
CA GLY A 469 32.55 8.47 109.44
C GLY A 469 32.83 9.95 109.15
N ALA A 470 31.78 10.77 109.20
CA ALA A 470 31.86 12.13 108.67
C ALA A 470 32.73 13.06 109.53
N LYS A 471 33.45 13.98 108.88
CA LYS A 471 34.44 14.89 109.50
C LYS A 471 35.54 14.17 110.28
N THR A 472 35.70 12.86 110.09
CA THR A 472 36.77 12.11 110.72
C THR A 472 38.08 12.44 110.04
N VAL A 473 39.03 12.99 110.78
CA VAL A 473 40.36 13.34 110.28
C VAL A 473 41.39 12.51 111.02
N VAL A 474 42.24 11.81 110.28
CA VAL A 474 43.31 10.98 110.85
C VAL A 474 44.64 11.46 110.30
N ASN A 475 45.32 12.30 111.06
CA ASN A 475 46.59 12.91 110.65
C ASN A 475 47.82 12.08 111.04
N GLY A 476 47.72 11.23 112.06
CA GLY A 476 48.83 10.39 112.52
C GLY A 476 48.99 9.13 111.69
N ASN A 477 50.24 8.71 111.43
CA ASN A 477 50.55 7.46 110.74
C ASN A 477 50.03 6.25 111.52
N ALA A 478 49.55 5.23 110.79
CA ALA A 478 48.88 4.03 111.30
C ALA A 478 47.72 4.33 112.28
N GLY A 479 47.13 5.54 112.19
CA GLY A 479 46.02 5.96 113.03
C GLY A 479 44.68 5.38 112.57
N ILE A 480 43.74 5.22 113.52
CA ILE A 480 42.39 4.76 113.24
C ILE A 480 41.39 5.76 113.82
N GLY A 481 40.63 6.44 112.97
CA GLY A 481 39.53 7.30 113.34
C GLY A 481 38.21 6.68 112.91
N ILE A 482 37.26 6.51 113.84
CA ILE A 482 35.93 5.96 113.55
C ILE A 482 34.87 6.76 114.33
N GLY A 483 34.03 7.52 113.64
CA GLY A 483 32.93 8.25 114.29
C GLY A 483 32.54 9.53 113.55
N LEU A 484 31.84 10.44 114.24
CA LEU A 484 31.53 11.77 113.72
C LEU A 484 32.52 12.79 114.30
N ASN A 485 33.20 13.56 113.45
CA ASN A 485 34.13 14.62 113.87
C ASN A 485 35.26 14.09 114.79
N THR A 486 35.72 12.86 114.56
CA THR A 486 36.89 12.32 115.29
C THR A 486 38.18 12.90 114.73
N LEU A 487 39.15 13.16 115.60
CA LEU A 487 40.47 13.63 115.18
C LEU A 487 41.57 12.78 115.81
N VAL A 488 42.44 12.22 114.98
CA VAL A 488 43.76 11.73 115.39
C VAL A 488 44.78 12.78 114.96
N LEU A 489 45.49 13.40 115.90
CA LEU A 489 46.50 14.42 115.60
C LEU A 489 47.70 13.82 114.86
N ALA A 490 48.47 14.66 114.16
CA ALA A 490 49.64 14.23 113.38
C ALA A 490 50.69 13.51 114.25
N ASP A 491 50.91 14.02 115.46
CA ASP A 491 51.85 13.44 116.43
C ASP A 491 51.30 12.22 117.18
N ALA A 492 50.04 11.84 116.92
CA ALA A 492 49.38 10.68 117.50
C ALA A 492 49.57 9.42 116.65
N ILE A 493 50.82 9.04 116.41
CA ILE A 493 51.20 7.81 115.67
C ILE A 493 50.58 6.58 116.36
N ASN A 494 49.95 5.68 115.61
CA ASN A 494 49.15 4.55 116.12
C ASN A 494 47.97 4.99 117.04
N GLY A 495 47.53 6.24 116.92
CA GLY A 495 46.42 6.78 117.71
C GLY A 495 45.08 6.24 117.20
N ILE A 496 44.21 5.82 118.12
CA ILE A 496 42.88 5.30 117.81
C ILE A 496 41.83 6.22 118.44
N ALA A 497 40.97 6.84 117.63
CA ALA A 497 39.86 7.67 118.09
C ALA A 497 38.54 7.07 117.60
N ILE A 498 37.70 6.57 118.53
CA ILE A 498 36.43 5.91 118.21
C ILE A 498 35.27 6.58 118.97
N GLY A 499 34.27 7.10 118.26
CA GLY A 499 33.08 7.75 118.83
C GLY A 499 32.99 9.25 118.53
N SER A 500 31.81 9.85 118.58
CA SER A 500 31.64 11.24 118.10
C SER A 500 32.46 12.26 118.89
N ASN A 501 33.20 13.15 118.21
CA ASN A 501 34.13 14.12 118.79
C ASN A 501 35.30 13.51 119.58
N ALA A 502 35.59 12.21 119.42
CA ALA A 502 36.75 11.59 120.06
C ALA A 502 38.06 12.14 119.44
N ARG A 503 39.06 12.40 120.30
CA ARG A 503 40.34 13.01 119.92
C ARG A 503 41.51 12.23 120.50
N ALA A 504 42.29 11.58 119.63
CA ALA A 504 43.57 10.98 119.99
C ALA A 504 44.68 12.00 119.75
N ASN A 505 45.26 12.49 120.85
CA ASN A 505 46.22 13.59 120.85
C ASN A 505 47.68 13.12 121.00
N HIS A 506 47.90 11.85 121.29
CA HIS A 506 49.22 11.30 121.59
C HIS A 506 49.45 9.95 120.92
N ALA A 507 50.72 9.59 120.70
CA ALA A 507 51.08 8.31 120.11
C ALA A 507 50.59 7.13 120.97
N ASN A 508 50.20 6.03 120.31
CA ASN A 508 49.73 4.77 120.91
C ASN A 508 48.55 4.93 121.90
N SER A 509 47.76 5.99 121.74
CA SER A 509 46.64 6.30 122.65
C SER A 509 45.29 5.96 122.02
N ILE A 510 44.33 5.55 122.85
CA ILE A 510 42.98 5.18 122.41
C ILE A 510 41.96 6.09 123.08
N ALA A 511 41.33 6.99 122.33
CA ALA A 511 40.20 7.80 122.75
C ALA A 511 38.89 7.09 122.33
N MET A 512 38.08 6.66 123.29
CA MET A 512 36.84 5.93 123.01
C MET A 512 35.62 6.57 123.68
N GLY A 513 34.58 6.84 122.90
CA GLY A 513 33.33 7.44 123.37
C GLY A 513 33.18 8.92 123.01
N ASN A 514 31.97 9.45 123.24
CA ASN A 514 31.61 10.80 122.82
C ASN A 514 32.45 11.86 123.55
N GLY A 515 33.14 12.72 122.80
CA GLY A 515 33.95 13.82 123.33
C GLY A 515 35.23 13.39 124.06
N SER A 516 35.59 12.10 124.03
CA SER A 516 36.78 11.60 124.72
C SER A 516 38.05 12.21 124.14
N GLN A 517 38.96 12.71 124.99
CA GLN A 517 40.25 13.26 124.55
C GLN A 517 41.38 12.67 125.38
N THR A 518 42.40 12.11 124.74
CA THR A 518 43.58 11.63 125.45
C THR A 518 44.41 12.82 125.93
N THR A 519 44.71 12.89 127.22
CA THR A 519 45.39 14.05 127.84
C THR A 519 46.78 13.73 128.41
N ARG A 520 47.17 12.45 128.52
CA ARG A 520 48.54 11.99 128.87
C ARG A 520 48.84 10.62 128.22
N GLY A 521 50.07 10.43 127.74
CA GLY A 521 50.50 9.28 126.93
C GLY A 521 50.67 7.93 127.64
N ALA A 522 49.64 7.41 128.30
CA ALA A 522 49.66 6.05 128.85
C ALA A 522 48.38 5.28 128.51
N HIS A 523 48.52 3.99 128.18
CA HIS A 523 47.51 2.98 127.80
C HIS A 523 46.25 2.94 128.70
N ARG A 524 45.34 3.93 128.62
CA ARG A 524 44.10 3.94 129.39
C ARG A 524 42.90 4.15 128.48
N LEU A 525 42.02 3.14 128.46
CA LEU A 525 40.68 3.21 127.89
C LEU A 525 39.84 4.17 128.74
N GLN A 526 39.56 5.37 128.27
CA GLN A 526 38.76 6.36 129.00
C GLN A 526 37.29 6.24 128.55
N HIS A 527 36.37 5.83 129.43
CA HIS A 527 34.92 5.77 129.14
C HIS A 527 34.21 7.03 129.66
N GLY A 528 33.52 7.76 128.78
CA GLY A 528 32.75 8.96 129.14
C GLY A 528 31.34 8.65 129.64
N ARG A 529 31.09 8.84 130.94
CA ARG A 529 29.76 9.18 131.46
C ARG A 529 29.91 10.11 132.67
N THR A 530 29.25 11.25 132.60
CA THR A 530 29.14 12.29 133.63
C THR A 530 28.46 11.70 134.87
N VAL A 531 29.13 11.72 136.02
CA VAL A 531 28.50 11.60 137.35
C VAL A 531 28.54 12.99 137.98
N GLU A 532 27.38 13.65 138.04
CA GLU A 532 27.18 14.84 138.86
C GLU A 532 27.29 14.43 140.34
N LEU A 533 28.21 15.08 141.05
CA LEU A 533 28.34 15.01 142.50
C LEU A 533 27.35 15.99 143.13
N CYS A 534 26.41 15.48 143.93
CA CYS A 534 25.74 16.27 144.96
C CYS A 534 25.80 15.49 146.28
N ARG A 535 26.51 16.11 147.24
CA ARG A 535 26.78 15.77 148.66
C ARG A 535 26.52 14.36 149.18
#